data_AF-A0A5N5TJJ5-F1
#
_entry.id   AF-A0A5N5TJJ5-F1
#
_cell.length_a   1.000
_cell.length_b   1.000
_cell.length_c   1.000
_cell.angle_alpha   90.00
_cell.angle_beta   90.00
_cell.angle_gamma   90.00
#
_symmetry.space_group_name_H-M   'P 1'
#
loop_
_entity.id
_entity.type
_entity.pdbx_description
1 polymer ?
#
loop_
_entity_poly.entity_id
_entity_poly.type
_entity_poly.pdbx_seq_one_letter_code
_entity_poly.pdbx_strand_id
1 'polypeptide(L)'
;MQLLRGTTINILITQVLTNTLKGRLPPQRAKGGRQIENPLDRVYREIAILKKLNHPNVVKLVEVLDDPAEDNLYMVFELLEKGEVLEIPTDNPLSEDQAWLFFRDVLLGIEYLHYQKIIHRDIKPSNLLLGDHGHIKIADFGVCNEFDGQDAYLTNTAGTPAFMAPEALQTDRRKYSGKMADIWAMGVTLYAFVYGKLPFHDDNIVVLYDKIRTAALHFPEVPFISEDLKDLISMMLCKDPNTRITLPQIKEHPWVTAGFQYPLPSEEENCVLIEVTEEEVKSCVRSIPKLDTLILIKCMIKKHSFQNPFKLNSKFKDQFARAGRSHSAPGSYEFYFERTL
;
A
#
# COMPACT_ATOMS: atom_id res chain seq x y z
N MET A 1 11.64 0.10 -1.36
CA MET A 1 11.47 -0.22 0.07
C MET A 1 12.83 -0.14 0.75
N GLN A 2 13.04 0.78 1.68
CA GLN A 2 14.33 0.94 2.37
C GLN A 2 14.09 0.87 3.89
N LEU A 3 14.57 -0.22 4.51
CA LEU A 3 14.45 -0.43 5.95
C LEU A 3 15.53 0.39 6.67
N LEU A 4 15.13 1.38 7.45
CA LEU A 4 16.05 2.15 8.29
C LEU A 4 15.96 1.65 9.74
N ARG A 5 16.92 0.81 10.14
CA ARG A 5 17.00 0.30 11.52
C ARG A 5 17.60 1.33 12.46
N GLY A 6 16.92 1.59 13.57
CA GLY A 6 17.49 2.33 14.69
C GLY A 6 16.70 2.13 15.99
N THR A 7 17.41 2.02 17.10
CA THR A 7 17.01 1.62 18.46
C THR A 7 16.08 2.55 19.29
N THR A 8 15.11 3.25 18.69
CA THR A 8 14.19 4.15 19.45
C THR A 8 13.00 4.64 18.63
N ILE A 9 13.03 4.45 17.30
CA ILE A 9 11.86 4.67 16.45
C ILE A 9 12.01 3.67 15.32
N ASN A 10 11.18 2.65 15.38
CA ASN A 10 11.02 1.62 14.38
C ASN A 10 10.10 2.22 13.31
N ILE A 11 10.69 2.78 12.24
CA ILE A 11 9.97 3.46 11.15
C ILE A 11 10.15 2.65 9.86
N LEU A 12 9.05 2.44 9.16
CA LEU A 12 9.07 2.02 7.76
C LEU A 12 8.82 3.26 6.89
N ILE A 13 9.78 3.62 6.03
CA ILE A 13 9.57 4.59 4.94
C ILE A 13 9.10 3.77 3.74
N THR A 14 7.80 3.78 3.49
CA THR A 14 7.20 2.91 2.47
C THR A 14 7.16 3.56 1.10
N GLN A 15 7.01 4.89 1.01
CA GLN A 15 6.61 5.45 -0.27
C GLN A 15 7.18 6.83 -0.56
N VAL A 16 7.59 6.97 -1.83
CA VAL A 16 7.86 8.22 -2.53
C VAL A 16 6.62 8.46 -3.40
N LEU A 17 5.74 9.37 -3.00
CA LEU A 17 4.81 9.94 -3.97
C LEU A 17 5.63 10.92 -4.82
N THR A 18 6.01 10.52 -6.04
CA THR A 18 6.54 11.48 -7.01
C THR A 18 5.42 12.46 -7.32
N ASN A 19 5.65 13.73 -7.02
CA ASN A 19 4.68 14.79 -7.21
C ASN A 19 4.53 15.10 -8.71
N THR A 20 3.90 14.19 -9.47
CA THR A 20 3.70 14.32 -10.92
C THR A 20 2.79 15.49 -11.31
N LEU A 21 2.35 16.32 -10.35
CA LEU A 21 1.36 17.39 -10.52
C LEU A 21 1.96 18.80 -10.68
N LYS A 22 3.28 19.02 -10.49
CA LYS A 22 3.90 20.32 -10.83
C LYS A 22 4.22 20.47 -12.32
N GLY A 23 4.18 19.38 -13.09
CA GLY A 23 4.49 19.37 -14.52
C GLY A 23 3.30 19.78 -15.39
N ARG A 24 3.24 21.08 -15.76
CA ARG A 24 2.33 21.75 -16.73
C ARG A 24 1.10 22.42 -16.12
N LEU A 25 1.32 23.54 -15.43
CA LEU A 25 0.33 24.62 -15.40
C LEU A 25 0.53 25.51 -16.66
N PRO A 26 -0.44 25.58 -17.59
CA PRO A 26 -0.46 26.66 -18.57
C PRO A 26 -0.75 28.00 -17.86
N PRO A 27 -0.28 29.14 -18.39
CA PRO A 27 -0.44 30.43 -17.76
C PRO A 27 -1.94 30.76 -17.57
N GLN A 28 -2.31 31.09 -16.33
CA GLN A 28 -3.67 31.44 -15.93
C GLN A 28 -4.17 32.67 -16.70
N ARG A 29 -5.27 32.52 -17.44
CA ARG A 29 -6.16 33.64 -17.78
C ARG A 29 -7.34 33.60 -16.83
N ALA A 30 -7.39 34.57 -15.92
CA ALA A 30 -8.47 34.75 -14.97
C ALA A 30 -9.80 35.06 -15.67
N LYS A 31 -10.81 34.19 -15.50
CA LYS A 31 -12.24 34.55 -15.55
C LYS A 31 -13.07 33.63 -14.65
N GLY A 32 -13.61 34.20 -13.58
CA GLY A 32 -14.94 33.92 -13.01
C GLY A 32 -15.25 32.54 -12.40
N GLY A 33 -15.29 32.48 -11.07
CA GLY A 33 -16.49 31.97 -10.37
C GLY A 33 -16.72 30.47 -10.24
N ARG A 34 -15.69 29.69 -9.88
CA ARG A 34 -15.78 28.48 -9.05
C ARG A 34 -14.38 28.29 -8.45
N GLN A 35 -14.26 28.19 -7.12
CA GLN A 35 -13.00 27.78 -6.50
C GLN A 35 -12.72 26.35 -6.99
N ILE A 36 -11.84 26.22 -7.97
CA ILE A 36 -11.28 24.94 -8.35
C ILE A 36 -10.35 24.60 -7.18
N GLU A 37 -10.78 23.71 -6.28
CA GLU A 37 -9.91 23.16 -5.24
C GLU A 37 -8.59 22.73 -5.89
N ASN A 38 -7.47 23.18 -5.33
CA ASN A 38 -6.17 22.83 -5.83
C ASN A 38 -6.01 21.30 -5.70
N PRO A 39 -5.60 20.57 -6.75
CA PRO A 39 -5.34 19.14 -6.65
C PRO A 39 -4.41 18.76 -5.50
N LEU A 40 -3.50 19.66 -5.11
CA LEU A 40 -2.62 19.48 -3.94
C LEU A 40 -3.37 19.56 -2.60
N ASP A 41 -4.41 20.40 -2.48
CA ASP A 41 -5.19 20.53 -1.24
C ASP A 41 -5.97 19.24 -0.97
N ARG A 42 -6.41 18.54 -2.03
CA ARG A 42 -7.03 17.21 -1.91
C ARG A 42 -6.07 16.16 -1.37
N VAL A 43 -4.85 16.11 -1.92
CA VAL A 43 -3.79 15.20 -1.43
C VAL A 43 -3.44 15.48 0.03
N TYR A 44 -3.36 16.75 0.44
CA TYR A 44 -3.11 17.09 1.84
C TYR A 44 -4.27 16.74 2.76
N ARG A 45 -5.52 16.87 2.30
CA ARG A 45 -6.68 16.40 3.05
C ARG A 45 -6.66 14.88 3.22
N GLU A 46 -6.37 14.12 2.16
CA GLU A 46 -6.20 12.67 2.23
C GLU A 46 -5.10 12.28 3.23
N ILE A 47 -3.94 12.94 3.17
CA ILE A 47 -2.85 12.73 4.13
C ILE A 47 -3.29 13.05 5.56
N ALA A 48 -4.06 14.11 5.78
CA ALA A 48 -4.55 14.47 7.09
C ALA A 48 -5.52 13.42 7.66
N ILE A 49 -6.40 12.85 6.83
CA ILE A 49 -7.26 11.72 7.21
C ILE A 49 -6.39 10.50 7.55
N LEU A 50 -5.45 10.13 6.66
CA LEU A 50 -4.54 8.99 6.86
C LEU A 50 -3.74 9.11 8.16
N LYS A 51 -3.30 10.32 8.53
CA LYS A 51 -2.58 10.58 9.80
C LYS A 51 -3.46 10.40 11.04
N LYS A 52 -4.78 10.60 10.92
CA LYS A 52 -5.72 10.46 12.02
C LYS A 52 -6.29 9.05 12.13
N LEU A 53 -6.12 8.19 11.11
CA LEU A 53 -6.50 6.78 11.19
C LEU A 53 -5.86 6.14 12.43
N ASN A 54 -6.70 5.51 13.24
CA ASN A 54 -6.29 4.88 14.49
C ASN A 54 -7.19 3.68 14.76
N HIS A 55 -6.75 2.50 14.30
CA HIS A 55 -7.46 1.25 14.45
C HIS A 55 -6.46 0.11 14.71
N PRO A 56 -6.75 -0.88 15.57
CA PRO A 56 -5.82 -1.96 15.90
C PRO A 56 -5.33 -2.74 14.67
N ASN A 57 -6.16 -2.85 13.62
CA ASN A 57 -5.87 -3.59 12.40
C ASN A 57 -5.48 -2.72 11.19
N VAL A 58 -5.06 -1.47 11.40
CA VAL A 58 -4.61 -0.55 10.34
C VAL A 58 -3.26 0.03 10.76
N VAL A 59 -2.26 -0.01 9.86
CA VAL A 59 -0.93 0.53 10.15
C VAL A 59 -1.00 2.05 10.31
N LYS A 60 -0.43 2.54 11.41
CA LYS A 60 -0.44 3.96 11.76
C LYS A 60 0.57 4.77 10.95
N LEU A 61 0.09 5.80 10.28
CA LEU A 61 0.92 6.85 9.70
C LEU A 61 1.41 7.79 10.81
N VAL A 62 2.72 7.79 11.06
CA VAL A 62 3.36 8.56 12.13
C VAL A 62 3.65 9.99 11.66
N GLU A 63 4.24 10.14 10.47
CA GLU A 63 4.69 11.44 9.96
C GLU A 63 4.64 11.48 8.43
N VAL A 64 4.46 12.67 7.86
CA VAL A 64 4.65 12.90 6.42
C VAL A 64 5.64 14.03 6.23
N LEU A 65 6.67 13.75 5.44
CA LEU A 65 7.80 14.63 5.17
C LEU A 65 7.74 15.06 3.71
N ASP A 66 7.75 16.36 3.46
CA ASP A 66 7.90 16.93 2.12
C ASP A 66 9.38 17.27 1.90
N ASP A 67 9.95 16.75 0.82
CA ASP A 67 11.24 17.19 0.29
C ASP A 67 10.98 18.04 -0.97
N PRO A 68 10.93 19.38 -0.82
CA PRO A 68 10.66 20.26 -1.94
C PRO A 68 11.75 20.24 -3.01
N ALA A 69 12.96 19.78 -2.68
CA ALA A 69 14.08 19.74 -3.61
C ALA A 69 13.95 18.58 -4.60
N GLU A 70 13.47 17.43 -4.11
CA GLU A 70 13.27 16.21 -4.92
C GLU A 70 11.82 16.02 -5.39
N ASP A 71 10.93 16.96 -5.04
CA ASP A 71 9.48 16.95 -5.35
C ASP A 71 8.80 15.63 -4.94
N ASN A 72 9.13 15.17 -3.73
CA ASN A 72 8.74 13.88 -3.19
C ASN A 72 8.11 14.03 -1.80
N LEU A 73 6.97 13.38 -1.59
CA LEU A 73 6.38 13.19 -0.26
C LEU A 73 6.77 11.81 0.28
N TYR A 74 7.22 11.78 1.53
CA TYR A 74 7.62 10.58 2.25
C TYR A 74 6.67 10.31 3.41
N MET A 75 6.04 9.14 3.37
CA MET A 75 5.16 8.67 4.44
C MET A 75 5.94 7.75 5.39
N VAL A 76 5.89 8.08 6.67
CA VAL A 76 6.59 7.40 7.77
C VAL A 76 5.56 6.62 8.57
N PHE A 77 5.55 5.30 8.45
CA PHE A 77 4.64 4.43 9.16
C PHE A 77 5.30 3.78 10.38
N GLU A 78 4.48 3.30 11.33
CA GLU A 78 4.97 2.34 12.33
C GLU A 78 5.57 1.11 11.64
N LEU A 79 6.69 0.60 12.18
CA LEU A 79 7.33 -0.61 11.64
C LEU A 79 6.83 -1.84 12.41
N LEU A 80 6.36 -2.83 11.64
CA LEU A 80 5.99 -4.15 12.15
C LEU A 80 7.14 -5.12 11.84
N GLU A 81 7.89 -5.51 12.89
CA GLU A 81 9.16 -6.25 12.73
C GLU A 81 8.99 -7.66 12.16
N LYS A 82 7.81 -8.26 12.31
CA LYS A 82 7.50 -9.62 11.82
C LYS A 82 7.18 -9.65 10.33
N GLY A 83 7.02 -8.50 9.67
CA GLY A 83 6.81 -8.41 8.23
C GLY A 83 5.43 -8.90 7.79
N GLU A 84 5.33 -9.33 6.53
CA GLU A 84 4.10 -9.83 5.92
C GLU A 84 3.66 -11.17 6.52
N VAL A 85 2.35 -11.40 6.51
CA VAL A 85 1.73 -12.58 7.13
C VAL A 85 1.99 -13.86 6.37
N LEU A 86 2.16 -13.77 5.05
CA LEU A 86 2.37 -14.91 4.17
C LEU A 86 2.98 -14.43 2.84
N GLU A 87 4.11 -15.03 2.47
CA GLU A 87 4.66 -14.88 1.12
C GLU A 87 3.96 -15.89 0.19
N ILE A 88 3.57 -15.47 -1.01
CA ILE A 88 2.94 -16.32 -2.01
C ILE A 88 3.68 -16.27 -3.36
N PRO A 89 3.81 -17.39 -4.09
CA PRO A 89 3.33 -18.73 -3.74
C PRO A 89 4.16 -19.39 -2.63
N THR A 90 3.54 -20.30 -1.87
CA THR A 90 4.20 -21.05 -0.79
C THR A 90 3.65 -22.46 -0.66
N ASP A 91 4.51 -23.40 -0.27
CA ASP A 91 4.14 -24.77 0.10
C ASP A 91 3.75 -24.89 1.59
N ASN A 92 3.87 -23.81 2.35
CA ASN A 92 3.51 -23.74 3.77
C ASN A 92 2.37 -22.72 3.98
N PRO A 93 1.14 -23.02 3.52
CA PRO A 93 -0.01 -22.17 3.79
C PRO A 93 -0.35 -22.14 5.29
N LEU A 94 -1.19 -21.19 5.68
CA LEU A 94 -1.75 -21.11 7.02
C LEU A 94 -2.73 -22.26 7.27
N SER A 95 -2.82 -22.70 8.53
CA SER A 95 -3.94 -23.54 8.95
C SER A 95 -5.25 -22.74 8.88
N GLU A 96 -6.38 -23.44 8.75
CA GLU A 96 -7.70 -22.79 8.75
C GLU A 96 -7.93 -21.96 10.03
N ASP A 97 -7.53 -22.45 11.20
CA ASP A 97 -7.64 -21.72 12.47
C ASP A 97 -6.82 -20.41 12.45
N GLN A 98 -5.61 -20.44 11.88
CA GLN A 98 -4.77 -19.26 11.80
C GLN A 98 -5.33 -18.26 10.78
N ALA A 99 -5.82 -18.77 9.63
CA ALA A 99 -6.51 -17.97 8.63
C ALA A 99 -7.78 -17.33 9.20
N TRP A 100 -8.52 -18.02 10.06
CA TRP A 100 -9.70 -17.51 10.76
C TRP A 100 -9.36 -16.31 11.65
N LEU A 101 -8.32 -16.42 12.48
CA LEU A 101 -7.85 -15.31 13.32
C LEU A 101 -7.43 -14.10 12.48
N PHE A 102 -6.61 -14.33 11.45
CA PHE A 102 -6.09 -13.24 10.61
C PHE A 102 -7.18 -12.59 9.75
N PHE A 103 -8.10 -13.38 9.21
CA PHE A 103 -9.18 -12.84 8.37
C PHE A 103 -10.14 -11.96 9.17
N ARG A 104 -10.40 -12.29 10.44
CA ARG A 104 -11.20 -11.44 11.34
C ARG A 104 -10.56 -10.08 11.57
N ASP A 105 -9.23 -10.04 11.77
CA ASP A 105 -8.48 -8.78 11.87
C ASP A 105 -8.57 -7.96 10.57
N VAL A 106 -8.41 -8.60 9.41
CA VAL A 106 -8.53 -7.94 8.09
C VAL A 106 -9.94 -7.37 7.89
N LEU A 107 -10.97 -8.12 8.27
CA LEU A 107 -12.37 -7.72 8.15
C LEU A 107 -12.68 -6.46 8.98
N LEU A 108 -12.22 -6.41 10.23
CA LEU A 108 -12.39 -5.22 11.08
C LEU A 108 -11.61 -4.02 10.53
N GLY A 109 -10.39 -4.23 10.04
CA GLY A 109 -9.60 -3.17 9.41
C GLY A 109 -10.26 -2.61 8.15
N ILE A 110 -10.82 -3.47 7.29
CA ILE A 110 -11.51 -3.04 6.06
C ILE A 110 -12.83 -2.33 6.37
N GLU A 111 -13.63 -2.84 7.32
CA GLU A 111 -14.85 -2.15 7.77
C GLU A 111 -14.52 -0.74 8.23
N TYR A 112 -13.49 -0.59 9.06
CA TYR A 112 -13.02 0.71 9.52
C TYR A 112 -12.63 1.64 8.37
N LEU A 113 -11.83 1.17 7.41
CA LEU A 113 -11.43 2.00 6.25
C LEU A 113 -12.64 2.41 5.41
N HIS A 114 -13.56 1.49 5.13
CA HIS A 114 -14.79 1.77 4.37
C HIS A 114 -15.70 2.75 5.10
N TYR A 115 -15.72 2.71 6.43
CA TYR A 115 -16.44 3.66 7.27
C TYR A 115 -15.87 5.09 7.12
N GLN A 116 -14.54 5.22 7.10
CA GLN A 116 -13.80 6.47 6.83
C GLN A 116 -13.84 6.92 5.36
N LYS A 117 -14.64 6.27 4.50
CA LYS A 117 -14.72 6.54 3.05
C LYS A 117 -13.40 6.32 2.30
N ILE A 118 -12.61 5.35 2.75
CA ILE A 118 -11.36 4.91 2.12
C ILE A 118 -11.58 3.53 1.50
N ILE A 119 -11.26 3.40 0.21
CA ILE A 119 -11.13 2.09 -0.46
C ILE A 119 -9.66 1.72 -0.53
N HIS A 120 -9.31 0.49 -0.13
CA HIS A 120 -7.92 0.06 -0.07
C HIS A 120 -7.33 -0.27 -1.44
N ARG A 121 -8.05 -1.06 -2.25
CA ARG A 121 -7.74 -1.50 -3.63
C ARG A 121 -6.57 -2.45 -3.84
N ASP A 122 -5.71 -2.64 -2.84
CA ASP A 122 -4.58 -3.56 -2.96
C ASP A 122 -4.49 -4.51 -1.76
N ILE A 123 -5.62 -5.09 -1.35
CA ILE A 123 -5.65 -6.11 -0.29
C ILE A 123 -5.06 -7.41 -0.84
N LYS A 124 -3.94 -7.83 -0.22
CA LYS A 124 -3.18 -9.03 -0.56
C LYS A 124 -2.26 -9.40 0.61
N PRO A 125 -1.77 -10.65 0.70
CA PRO A 125 -0.92 -11.10 1.80
C PRO A 125 0.29 -10.20 2.10
N SER A 126 0.98 -9.67 1.09
CA SER A 126 2.16 -8.80 1.30
C SER A 126 1.84 -7.40 1.85
N ASN A 127 0.58 -6.98 1.81
CA ASN A 127 0.10 -5.73 2.43
C ASN A 127 -0.56 -5.98 3.80
N LEU A 128 -0.54 -7.23 4.28
CA LEU A 128 -1.02 -7.59 5.60
C LEU A 128 0.19 -7.90 6.47
N LEU A 129 0.43 -7.07 7.48
CA LEU A 129 1.63 -7.15 8.31
C LEU A 129 1.29 -7.68 9.70
N LEU A 130 2.17 -8.54 10.24
CA LEU A 130 1.98 -9.15 11.54
C LEU A 130 2.53 -8.26 12.66
N GLY A 131 1.66 -7.87 13.58
CA GLY A 131 2.03 -7.10 14.76
C GLY A 131 2.67 -7.95 15.87
N ASP A 132 3.24 -7.29 16.88
CA ASP A 132 3.92 -7.96 17.99
C ASP A 132 2.99 -8.88 18.80
N HIS A 133 1.72 -8.51 18.90
CA HIS A 133 0.68 -9.26 19.61
C HIS A 133 0.03 -10.38 18.78
N GLY A 134 0.52 -10.65 17.57
CA GLY A 134 -0.04 -11.68 16.69
C GLY A 134 -1.28 -11.26 15.91
N HIS A 135 -1.63 -9.97 15.95
CA HIS A 135 -2.74 -9.39 15.18
C HIS A 135 -2.26 -8.80 13.86
N ILE A 136 -3.14 -8.83 12.85
CA ILE A 136 -2.86 -8.27 11.53
C ILE A 136 -3.13 -6.78 11.50
N LYS A 137 -2.23 -6.05 10.84
CA LYS A 137 -2.46 -4.67 10.41
C LYS A 137 -2.37 -4.55 8.91
N ILE A 138 -3.36 -3.87 8.32
CA ILE A 138 -3.41 -3.54 6.90
C ILE A 138 -2.45 -2.38 6.62
N ALA A 139 -1.57 -2.57 5.64
CA ALA A 139 -0.53 -1.63 5.21
C ALA A 139 -0.70 -1.26 3.73
N ASP A 140 0.12 -0.31 3.28
CA ASP A 140 0.23 0.15 1.89
C ASP A 140 -1.04 0.81 1.30
N PHE A 141 -1.32 2.02 1.80
CA PHE A 141 -2.39 2.90 1.32
C PHE A 141 -2.03 3.64 0.01
N GLY A 142 -1.00 3.19 -0.72
CA GLY A 142 -0.40 3.91 -1.84
C GLY A 142 -1.31 4.11 -3.08
N VAL A 143 -2.54 3.59 -3.04
CA VAL A 143 -3.53 3.63 -4.13
C VAL A 143 -4.93 4.02 -3.62
N CYS A 144 -5.05 4.43 -2.36
CA CYS A 144 -6.32 4.78 -1.76
C CYS A 144 -6.94 6.01 -2.45
N ASN A 145 -8.25 5.97 -2.66
CA ASN A 145 -9.02 7.17 -3.02
C ASN A 145 -10.13 7.38 -2.02
N GLU A 146 -10.35 8.64 -1.67
CA GLU A 146 -11.59 9.10 -1.07
C GLU A 146 -12.74 9.01 -2.08
N PHE A 147 -13.95 8.77 -1.59
CA PHE A 147 -15.15 8.77 -2.42
C PHE A 147 -16.34 9.50 -1.81
N ASP A 148 -17.10 10.17 -2.66
CA ASP A 148 -18.43 10.69 -2.33
C ASP A 148 -19.51 9.63 -2.60
N GLY A 149 -20.38 9.40 -1.62
CA GLY A 149 -21.53 8.49 -1.72
C GLY A 149 -21.33 7.12 -1.07
N GLN A 150 -22.28 6.20 -1.23
CA GLN A 150 -22.25 4.90 -0.52
C GLN A 150 -21.27 3.87 -1.12
N ASP A 151 -20.97 3.95 -2.43
CA ASP A 151 -20.34 2.84 -3.19
C ASP A 151 -19.02 3.15 -3.90
N ALA A 152 -18.43 4.34 -3.74
CA ALA A 152 -17.09 4.63 -4.26
C ALA A 152 -16.86 4.21 -5.72
N TYR A 153 -17.53 4.87 -6.65
CA TYR A 153 -17.45 4.48 -8.05
C TYR A 153 -16.10 4.83 -8.69
N LEU A 154 -15.35 3.80 -9.12
CA LEU A 154 -13.99 3.95 -9.66
C LEU A 154 -13.96 3.81 -11.19
N THR A 155 -13.02 4.51 -11.84
CA THR A 155 -12.83 4.49 -13.31
C THR A 155 -11.46 4.01 -13.76
N ASN A 156 -10.52 3.78 -12.82
CA ASN A 156 -9.13 3.45 -13.12
C ASN A 156 -8.80 2.01 -12.67
N THR A 157 -7.91 1.36 -13.43
CA THR A 157 -7.31 0.06 -13.11
C THR A 157 -6.05 0.28 -12.27
N ALA A 158 -6.13 -0.01 -10.98
CA ALA A 158 -4.99 0.02 -10.06
C ALA A 158 -5.05 -1.17 -9.09
N GLY A 159 -3.91 -1.59 -8.56
CA GLY A 159 -3.77 -2.79 -7.72
C GLY A 159 -3.04 -3.94 -8.41
N THR A 160 -2.79 -5.02 -7.66
CA THR A 160 -2.09 -6.21 -8.16
C THR A 160 -3.02 -7.06 -9.04
N PRO A 161 -2.66 -7.37 -10.31
CA PRO A 161 -3.57 -7.97 -11.29
C PRO A 161 -4.40 -9.18 -10.83
N ALA A 162 -3.78 -10.12 -10.11
CA ALA A 162 -4.47 -11.34 -9.68
C ALA A 162 -5.51 -11.12 -8.56
N PHE A 163 -5.47 -9.96 -7.91
CA PHE A 163 -6.41 -9.56 -6.84
C PHE A 163 -7.52 -8.63 -7.36
N MET A 164 -7.48 -8.25 -8.65
CA MET A 164 -8.46 -7.34 -9.23
C MET A 164 -9.80 -8.04 -9.44
N ALA A 165 -10.89 -7.36 -9.05
CA ALA A 165 -12.24 -7.85 -9.26
C ALA A 165 -12.65 -7.84 -10.75
N PRO A 166 -13.52 -8.75 -11.20
CA PRO A 166 -13.92 -8.85 -12.61
C PRO A 166 -14.47 -7.55 -13.19
N GLU A 167 -15.24 -6.79 -12.39
CA GLU A 167 -15.82 -5.51 -12.78
C GLU A 167 -14.78 -4.41 -13.00
N ALA A 168 -13.61 -4.48 -12.34
CA ALA A 168 -12.51 -3.54 -12.55
C ALA A 168 -11.79 -3.77 -13.89
N LEU A 169 -11.99 -4.93 -14.51
CA LEU A 169 -11.38 -5.33 -15.79
C LEU A 169 -12.26 -5.03 -17.01
N GLN A 170 -13.43 -4.41 -16.81
CA GLN A 170 -14.34 -4.08 -17.90
C GLN A 170 -13.77 -2.95 -18.78
N THR A 171 -13.84 -3.15 -20.10
CA THR A 171 -13.23 -2.24 -21.10
C THR A 171 -14.02 -0.96 -21.33
N ASP A 172 -15.27 -0.89 -20.89
CA ASP A 172 -16.19 0.21 -21.19
C ASP A 172 -16.12 1.38 -20.20
N ARG A 173 -15.07 1.41 -19.35
CA ARG A 173 -14.82 2.48 -18.35
C ARG A 173 -16.02 2.76 -17.46
N ARG A 174 -16.91 1.78 -17.27
CA ARG A 174 -18.02 1.92 -16.33
C ARG A 174 -17.48 2.03 -14.92
N LYS A 175 -18.15 2.89 -14.17
CA LYS A 175 -17.97 3.06 -12.74
C LYS A 175 -18.29 1.74 -12.02
N TYR A 176 -17.37 1.24 -11.20
CA TYR A 176 -17.57 0.04 -10.37
C TYR A 176 -17.44 0.34 -8.88
N SER A 177 -18.06 -0.47 -8.01
CA SER A 177 -18.00 -0.27 -6.56
C SER A 177 -16.62 -0.66 -6.02
N GLY A 178 -15.90 0.31 -5.45
CA GLY A 178 -14.62 0.07 -4.80
C GLY A 178 -14.73 -0.87 -3.60
N LYS A 179 -15.84 -0.80 -2.84
CA LYS A 179 -16.07 -1.68 -1.70
C LYS A 179 -16.21 -3.13 -2.11
N MET A 180 -16.96 -3.39 -3.18
CA MET A 180 -17.11 -4.75 -3.72
C MET A 180 -15.79 -5.29 -4.27
N ALA A 181 -14.94 -4.42 -4.81
CA ALA A 181 -13.60 -4.79 -5.26
C ALA A 181 -12.68 -5.20 -4.08
N ASP A 182 -12.73 -4.48 -2.95
CA ASP A 182 -12.00 -4.87 -1.74
C ASP A 182 -12.49 -6.21 -1.20
N ILE A 183 -13.80 -6.48 -1.20
CA ILE A 183 -14.36 -7.78 -0.79
C ILE A 183 -13.84 -8.91 -1.69
N TRP A 184 -13.79 -8.70 -3.00
CA TRP A 184 -13.19 -9.66 -3.91
C TRP A 184 -11.72 -9.94 -3.55
N ALA A 185 -10.93 -8.89 -3.35
CA ALA A 185 -9.50 -9.00 -3.00
C ALA A 185 -9.29 -9.71 -1.64
N MET A 186 -10.18 -9.49 -0.66
CA MET A 186 -10.21 -10.24 0.59
C MET A 186 -10.49 -11.73 0.35
N GLY A 187 -11.38 -12.08 -0.59
CA GLY A 187 -11.69 -13.48 -0.94
C GLY A 187 -10.49 -14.18 -1.61
N VAL A 188 -9.79 -13.48 -2.51
CA VAL A 188 -8.54 -13.97 -3.13
C VAL A 188 -7.47 -14.18 -2.05
N THR A 189 -7.37 -13.24 -1.11
CA THR A 189 -6.44 -13.31 0.02
C THR A 189 -6.73 -14.49 0.95
N LEU A 190 -8.00 -14.70 1.31
CA LEU A 190 -8.42 -15.82 2.17
C LEU A 190 -8.16 -17.18 1.50
N TYR A 191 -8.42 -17.29 0.19
CA TYR A 191 -8.02 -18.47 -0.58
C TYR A 191 -6.50 -18.69 -0.53
N ALA A 192 -5.72 -17.62 -0.74
CA ALA A 192 -4.27 -17.69 -0.71
C ALA A 192 -3.71 -18.08 0.67
N PHE A 193 -4.37 -17.67 1.77
CA PHE A 193 -3.99 -18.08 3.12
C PHE A 193 -3.99 -19.59 3.30
N VAL A 194 -5.06 -20.26 2.88
CA VAL A 194 -5.24 -21.70 3.15
C VAL A 194 -4.66 -22.61 2.07
N TYR A 195 -4.46 -22.11 0.85
CA TYR A 195 -3.88 -22.90 -0.25
C TYR A 195 -2.46 -22.51 -0.65
N GLY A 196 -1.94 -21.38 -0.17
CA GLY A 196 -0.59 -20.90 -0.48
C GLY A 196 -0.42 -20.44 -1.93
N LYS A 197 -1.51 -20.36 -2.69
CA LYS A 197 -1.55 -20.03 -4.12
C LYS A 197 -2.82 -19.26 -4.45
N LEU A 198 -2.84 -18.64 -5.63
CA LEU A 198 -3.97 -17.83 -6.08
C LEU A 198 -5.07 -18.71 -6.71
N PRO A 199 -6.36 -18.33 -6.56
CA PRO A 199 -7.48 -19.04 -7.19
C PRO A 199 -7.48 -18.90 -8.72
N PHE A 200 -6.95 -17.79 -9.24
CA PHE A 200 -6.77 -17.53 -10.67
C PHE A 200 -5.33 -17.09 -10.91
N HIS A 201 -4.63 -17.77 -11.82
CA HIS A 201 -3.25 -17.45 -12.19
C HIS A 201 -3.01 -17.77 -13.66
N ASP A 202 -2.23 -16.92 -14.32
CA ASP A 202 -1.63 -17.16 -15.63
C ASP A 202 -0.46 -16.20 -15.84
N ASP A 203 0.59 -16.64 -16.54
CA ASP A 203 1.74 -15.78 -16.86
C ASP A 203 1.36 -14.70 -17.88
N ASN A 204 0.35 -14.98 -18.71
CA ASN A 204 -0.19 -13.99 -19.64
C ASN A 204 -1.33 -13.20 -18.98
N ILE A 205 -1.10 -11.90 -18.80
CA ILE A 205 -2.05 -10.97 -18.18
C ILE A 205 -3.44 -10.97 -18.83
N VAL A 206 -3.52 -11.14 -20.15
CA VAL A 206 -4.80 -11.18 -20.89
C VAL A 206 -5.56 -12.45 -20.57
N VAL A 207 -4.86 -13.58 -20.46
CA VAL A 207 -5.44 -14.87 -20.10
C VAL A 207 -5.84 -14.88 -18.61
N LEU A 208 -5.03 -14.28 -17.74
CA LEU A 208 -5.38 -14.09 -16.33
C LEU A 208 -6.69 -13.30 -16.19
N TYR A 209 -6.81 -12.17 -16.89
CA TYR A 209 -8.04 -11.36 -16.87
C TYR A 209 -9.23 -12.12 -17.44
N ASP A 210 -9.03 -12.98 -18.43
CA ASP A 210 -10.10 -13.85 -18.90
C ASP A 210 -10.54 -14.85 -17.82
N LYS A 211 -9.58 -15.55 -17.19
CA LYS A 211 -9.86 -16.48 -16.08
C LYS A 211 -10.58 -15.78 -14.92
N ILE A 212 -10.16 -14.58 -14.54
CA ILE A 212 -10.81 -13.80 -13.48
C ILE A 212 -12.28 -13.54 -13.84
N ARG A 213 -12.62 -13.30 -15.11
CA ARG A 213 -14.00 -13.05 -15.54
C ARG A 213 -14.83 -14.32 -15.72
N THR A 214 -14.25 -15.40 -16.25
CA THR A 214 -15.01 -16.52 -16.80
C THR A 214 -14.76 -17.85 -16.10
N ALA A 215 -13.58 -18.07 -15.51
CA ALA A 215 -13.26 -19.36 -14.91
C ALA A 215 -14.02 -19.59 -13.60
N ALA A 216 -14.50 -20.82 -13.44
CA ALA A 216 -15.10 -21.29 -12.20
C ALA A 216 -14.04 -21.36 -11.09
N LEU A 217 -14.46 -21.09 -9.86
CA LEU A 217 -13.63 -21.28 -8.68
C LEU A 217 -13.42 -22.77 -8.42
N HIS A 218 -12.18 -23.17 -8.16
CA HIS A 218 -11.82 -24.56 -7.87
C HIS A 218 -11.12 -24.66 -6.50
N PHE A 219 -11.60 -25.60 -5.69
CA PHE A 219 -11.03 -25.95 -4.39
C PHE A 219 -10.24 -27.27 -4.51
N PRO A 220 -8.91 -27.25 -4.35
CA PRO A 220 -8.11 -28.47 -4.24
C PRO A 220 -8.59 -29.38 -3.11
N GLU A 221 -8.43 -30.70 -3.27
CA GLU A 221 -8.75 -31.69 -2.23
C GLU A 221 -7.83 -31.57 -0.99
N VAL A 222 -6.62 -31.02 -1.17
CA VAL A 222 -5.61 -30.85 -0.12
C VAL A 222 -5.06 -29.41 -0.15
N PRO A 223 -4.93 -28.75 1.02
CA PRO A 223 -5.44 -29.17 2.33
C PRO A 223 -6.98 -29.21 2.36
N PHE A 224 -7.52 -30.07 3.22
CA PHE A 224 -8.94 -30.07 3.52
C PHE A 224 -9.29 -28.80 4.29
N ILE A 225 -10.35 -28.11 3.87
CA ILE A 225 -10.94 -26.96 4.56
C ILE A 225 -12.43 -27.21 4.78
N SER A 226 -13.00 -26.56 5.79
CA SER A 226 -14.42 -26.69 6.11
C SER A 226 -15.34 -26.24 4.96
N GLU A 227 -16.55 -26.80 4.92
CA GLU A 227 -17.57 -26.37 3.96
C GLU A 227 -17.99 -24.91 4.19
N ASP A 228 -18.03 -24.46 5.44
CA ASP A 228 -18.33 -23.06 5.76
C ASP A 228 -17.25 -22.10 5.20
N LEU A 229 -15.97 -22.50 5.20
CA LEU A 229 -14.91 -21.69 4.57
C LEU A 229 -15.07 -21.66 3.04
N LYS A 230 -15.36 -22.81 2.42
CA LYS A 230 -15.60 -22.88 0.97
C LYS A 230 -16.79 -22.00 0.56
N ASP A 231 -17.86 -22.03 1.35
CA ASP A 231 -19.04 -21.21 1.13
C ASP A 231 -18.70 -19.72 1.19
N LEU A 232 -18.03 -19.27 2.25
CA LEU A 232 -17.61 -17.88 2.39
C LEU A 232 -16.72 -17.41 1.21
N ILE A 233 -15.68 -18.17 0.87
CA ILE A 233 -14.79 -17.84 -0.25
C ILE A 233 -15.59 -17.77 -1.56
N SER A 234 -16.52 -18.70 -1.78
CA SER A 234 -17.36 -18.72 -2.99
C SER A 234 -18.26 -17.49 -3.07
N MET A 235 -18.87 -17.09 -1.95
CA MET A 235 -19.73 -15.89 -1.88
C MET A 235 -18.93 -14.59 -2.09
N MET A 236 -17.69 -14.51 -1.59
CA MET A 236 -16.78 -13.37 -1.81
C MET A 236 -16.25 -13.32 -3.25
N LEU A 237 -15.97 -14.48 -3.86
CA LEU A 237 -15.50 -14.61 -5.24
C LEU A 237 -16.65 -14.76 -6.25
N CYS A 238 -17.86 -14.31 -5.89
CA CYS A 238 -18.95 -14.16 -6.85
C CYS A 238 -18.59 -13.13 -7.91
N LYS A 239 -18.72 -13.51 -9.19
CA LYS A 239 -18.31 -12.66 -10.32
C LYS A 239 -19.18 -11.43 -10.47
N ASP A 240 -20.48 -11.54 -10.20
CA ASP A 240 -21.40 -10.41 -10.24
C ASP A 240 -21.34 -9.63 -8.91
N PRO A 241 -20.86 -8.37 -8.91
CA PRO A 241 -20.75 -7.57 -7.70
C PRO A 241 -22.09 -7.28 -7.02
N ASN A 242 -23.23 -7.38 -7.74
CA ASN A 242 -24.55 -7.13 -7.15
C ASN A 242 -25.05 -8.29 -6.28
N THR A 243 -24.50 -9.49 -6.48
CA THR A 243 -24.85 -10.69 -5.72
C THR A 243 -23.70 -11.19 -4.83
N ARG A 244 -22.55 -10.53 -4.92
CA ARG A 244 -21.40 -10.76 -4.03
C ARG A 244 -21.78 -10.38 -2.60
N ILE A 245 -21.35 -11.22 -1.66
CA ILE A 245 -21.59 -10.98 -0.22
C ILE A 245 -21.03 -9.62 0.22
N THR A 246 -21.77 -8.95 1.10
CA THR A 246 -21.40 -7.64 1.65
C THR A 246 -20.64 -7.78 2.98
N LEU A 247 -19.90 -6.74 3.42
CA LEU A 247 -19.19 -6.77 4.71
C LEU A 247 -20.09 -7.11 5.91
N PRO A 248 -21.31 -6.52 6.07
CA PRO A 248 -22.19 -6.90 7.16
C PRO A 248 -22.55 -8.40 7.14
N GLN A 249 -22.83 -8.95 5.95
CA GLN A 249 -23.13 -10.37 5.78
C GLN A 249 -21.91 -11.26 6.08
N ILE A 250 -20.70 -10.84 5.70
CA ILE A 250 -19.47 -11.55 6.06
C ILE A 250 -19.29 -11.61 7.58
N LYS A 251 -19.55 -10.51 8.31
CA LYS A 251 -19.42 -10.45 9.78
C LYS A 251 -20.35 -11.40 10.51
N GLU A 252 -21.48 -11.75 9.90
CA GLU A 252 -22.46 -12.69 10.43
C GLU A 252 -22.26 -14.13 9.94
N HIS A 253 -21.36 -14.34 8.97
CA HIS A 253 -21.16 -15.65 8.33
C HIS A 253 -20.80 -16.74 9.35
N PRO A 254 -21.35 -17.98 9.24
CA PRO A 254 -21.08 -19.06 10.18
C PRO A 254 -19.58 -19.36 10.38
N TRP A 255 -18.79 -19.37 9.30
CA TRP A 255 -17.33 -19.52 9.40
C TRP A 255 -16.68 -18.42 10.24
N VAL A 256 -17.05 -17.14 10.00
CA VAL A 256 -16.46 -16.00 10.70
C VAL A 256 -16.84 -16.04 12.17
N THR A 257 -18.09 -16.33 12.50
CA THR A 257 -18.60 -16.30 13.88
C THR A 257 -18.47 -17.63 14.63
N ALA A 258 -17.95 -18.68 13.99
CA ALA A 258 -18.01 -20.08 14.46
C ALA A 258 -19.41 -20.49 14.91
N GLY A 259 -20.42 -20.20 14.07
CA GLY A 259 -21.83 -20.43 14.39
C GLY A 259 -22.30 -19.58 15.58
N PHE A 260 -22.01 -18.28 15.55
CA PHE A 260 -22.36 -17.29 16.59
C PHE A 260 -21.64 -17.41 17.94
N GLN A 261 -20.67 -18.32 18.10
CA GLN A 261 -19.90 -18.45 19.34
C GLN A 261 -18.91 -17.29 19.55
N TYR A 262 -18.40 -16.72 18.46
CA TYR A 262 -17.44 -15.62 18.48
C TYR A 262 -17.92 -14.49 17.56
N PRO A 263 -18.97 -13.73 17.95
CA PRO A 263 -19.41 -12.58 17.17
C PRO A 263 -18.28 -11.56 17.03
N LEU A 264 -18.32 -10.79 15.94
CA LEU A 264 -17.48 -9.60 15.80
C LEU A 264 -18.19 -8.39 16.45
N PRO A 265 -17.44 -7.37 16.90
CA PRO A 265 -18.04 -6.12 17.36
C PRO A 265 -18.93 -5.51 16.26
N SER A 266 -19.95 -4.75 16.65
CA SER A 266 -20.77 -3.99 15.72
C SER A 266 -19.97 -2.90 14.98
N GLU A 267 -20.50 -2.33 13.89
CA GLU A 267 -19.84 -1.22 13.17
C GLU A 267 -19.64 -0.01 14.09
N GLU A 268 -20.59 0.29 14.98
CA GLU A 268 -20.49 1.41 15.94
C GLU A 268 -19.41 1.18 17.01
N GLU A 269 -19.17 -0.06 17.40
CA GLU A 269 -18.10 -0.42 18.34
C GLU A 269 -16.72 -0.44 17.66
N ASN A 270 -16.68 -0.83 16.39
CA ASN A 270 -15.44 -0.93 15.62
C ASN A 270 -14.98 0.42 15.04
N CYS A 271 -15.93 1.32 14.72
CA CYS A 271 -15.68 2.50 13.92
C CYS A 271 -16.11 3.80 14.62
N VAL A 272 -15.22 4.81 14.56
CA VAL A 272 -15.53 6.20 14.93
C VAL A 272 -15.09 7.09 13.78
N LEU A 273 -16.00 7.91 13.25
CA LEU A 273 -15.71 8.74 12.08
C LEU A 273 -14.68 9.82 12.46
N ILE A 274 -13.65 9.94 11.64
CA ILE A 274 -12.62 10.95 11.80
C ILE A 274 -13.04 12.20 11.03
N GLU A 275 -13.12 13.31 11.75
CA GLU A 275 -13.24 14.63 11.15
C GLU A 275 -11.87 15.31 11.14
N VAL A 276 -11.55 16.04 10.07
CA VAL A 276 -10.30 16.79 9.92
C VAL A 276 -10.60 18.28 9.82
N THR A 277 -9.88 19.11 10.58
CA THR A 277 -10.00 20.58 10.48
C THR A 277 -9.07 21.15 9.41
N GLU A 278 -9.37 22.37 8.93
CA GLU A 278 -8.53 23.08 7.96
C GLU A 278 -7.10 23.34 8.50
N GLU A 279 -6.95 23.55 9.80
CA GLU A 279 -5.64 23.68 10.46
C GLU A 279 -4.85 22.37 10.43
N GLU A 280 -5.52 21.23 10.61
CA GLU A 280 -4.90 19.90 10.53
C GLU A 280 -4.47 19.59 9.10
N VAL A 281 -5.26 19.97 8.09
CA VAL A 281 -4.87 19.85 6.67
C VAL A 281 -3.61 20.69 6.38
N LYS A 282 -3.57 21.95 6.85
CA LYS A 282 -2.40 22.83 6.63
C LYS A 282 -1.13 22.35 7.34
N SER A 283 -1.26 21.60 8.43
CA SER A 283 -0.14 21.12 9.25
C SER A 283 0.15 19.63 9.10
N CYS A 284 -0.53 18.94 8.17
CA CYS A 284 -0.41 17.49 8.02
C CYS A 284 0.97 17.06 7.49
N VAL A 285 1.61 17.90 6.68
CA VAL A 285 2.93 17.67 6.09
C VAL A 285 3.97 18.61 6.68
N ARG A 286 5.16 18.08 6.99
CA ARG A 286 6.31 18.87 7.44
C ARG A 286 7.30 19.00 6.30
N SER A 287 7.58 20.25 5.89
CA SER A 287 8.62 20.53 4.89
C SER A 287 10.01 20.41 5.52
N ILE A 288 10.90 19.67 4.88
CA ILE A 288 12.27 19.46 5.36
C ILE A 288 13.25 19.82 4.24
N PRO A 289 14.30 20.62 4.52
CA PRO A 289 15.17 21.12 3.46
C PRO A 289 16.04 20.05 2.78
N LYS A 290 16.37 18.92 3.45
CA LYS A 290 17.12 17.76 2.90
C LYS A 290 16.85 16.47 3.68
N LEU A 291 16.09 15.54 3.13
CA LEU A 291 15.70 14.31 3.84
C LEU A 291 16.89 13.43 4.23
N ASP A 292 17.83 13.20 3.31
CA ASP A 292 19.02 12.36 3.55
C ASP A 292 19.84 12.85 4.74
N THR A 293 19.93 14.16 4.91
CA THR A 293 20.69 14.78 6.00
C THR A 293 20.00 14.53 7.34
N LEU A 294 18.66 14.52 7.35
CA LEU A 294 17.89 14.30 8.57
C LEU A 294 17.87 12.82 8.98
N ILE A 295 17.75 11.89 8.02
CA ILE A 295 17.92 10.45 8.26
C ILE A 295 19.30 10.20 8.88
N LEU A 296 20.34 10.77 8.27
CA LEU A 296 21.71 10.68 8.75
C LEU A 296 21.86 11.25 10.17
N ILE A 297 21.34 12.45 10.44
CA ILE A 297 21.39 13.09 11.77
C ILE A 297 20.64 12.26 12.81
N LYS A 298 19.41 11.79 12.52
CA LYS A 298 18.65 10.93 13.44
C LYS A 298 19.37 9.61 13.71
N CYS A 299 20.00 9.01 12.70
CA CYS A 299 20.85 7.83 12.89
C CYS A 299 22.09 8.11 13.75
N MET A 300 22.73 9.28 13.59
CA MET A 300 23.92 9.67 14.35
C MET A 300 23.61 9.96 15.84
N ILE A 301 22.54 10.71 16.12
CA ILE A 301 22.10 11.04 17.49
C ILE A 301 21.79 9.76 18.27
N LYS A 302 21.13 8.80 17.62
CA LYS A 302 20.71 7.53 18.20
C LYS A 302 21.86 6.57 18.50
N LYS A 303 22.97 6.66 17.75
CA LYS A 303 24.16 5.82 17.98
C LYS A 303 25.13 6.42 19.01
N HIS A 304 24.80 7.57 19.63
CA HIS A 304 25.73 8.37 20.45
C HIS A 304 27.10 8.57 19.78
N SER A 305 27.14 8.55 18.44
CA SER A 305 28.37 8.60 17.66
C SER A 305 28.36 9.87 16.82
N PHE A 306 29.07 10.88 17.31
CA PHE A 306 29.36 12.10 16.55
C PHE A 306 30.54 11.89 15.59
N GLN A 307 30.62 10.74 14.92
CA GLN A 307 31.58 10.56 13.83
C GLN A 307 30.95 10.93 12.49
N ASN A 308 31.58 11.88 11.81
CA ASN A 308 31.21 12.37 10.49
C ASN A 308 31.22 11.21 9.48
N PRO A 309 30.07 10.80 8.91
CA PRO A 309 30.00 9.67 7.97
C PRO A 309 30.62 9.97 6.61
N PHE A 310 30.99 11.22 6.32
CA PHE A 310 31.79 11.59 5.15
C PHE A 310 33.31 11.39 5.37
N LYS A 311 33.73 10.87 6.53
CA LYS A 311 35.10 10.44 6.81
C LYS A 311 35.22 8.92 6.87
N LEU A 312 34.78 8.23 5.82
CA LEU A 312 35.28 6.89 5.51
C LEU A 312 35.34 6.74 3.98
N ASN A 313 36.57 6.62 3.49
CA ASN A 313 37.00 6.33 2.12
C ASN A 313 36.80 7.42 1.05
N SER A 314 37.89 8.14 0.81
CA SER A 314 38.24 8.90 -0.39
C SER A 314 38.30 8.08 -1.70
N LYS A 315 37.62 6.93 -1.77
CA LYS A 315 37.52 6.08 -2.99
C LYS A 315 36.15 6.09 -3.66
N PHE A 316 35.08 6.53 -2.98
CA PHE A 316 33.73 6.62 -3.58
C PHE A 316 33.51 7.89 -4.42
N LYS A 317 34.33 8.94 -4.22
CA LYS A 317 34.26 10.17 -5.04
C LYS A 317 34.84 10.01 -6.44
N ASP A 318 35.75 9.06 -6.67
CA ASP A 318 36.45 8.91 -7.95
C ASP A 318 35.66 8.14 -9.02
N GLN A 319 34.61 7.39 -8.63
CA GLN A 319 33.80 6.64 -9.60
C GLN A 319 32.63 7.43 -10.20
N PHE A 320 32.19 8.52 -9.55
CA PHE A 320 31.15 9.42 -10.06
C PHE A 320 31.70 10.75 -10.64
N ALA A 321 33.02 10.99 -10.56
CA ALA A 321 33.65 12.22 -11.06
C ALA A 321 34.36 12.07 -12.44
N ARG A 322 34.29 10.90 -13.10
CA ARG A 322 34.94 10.66 -14.40
C ARG A 322 34.11 10.96 -15.66
N ALA A 323 32.99 11.67 -15.52
CA ALA A 323 32.24 12.22 -16.65
C ALA A 323 31.99 13.72 -16.46
N GLY A 324 33.05 14.54 -16.48
CA GLY A 324 32.86 15.97 -16.30
C GLY A 324 34.12 16.82 -16.17
N ARG A 325 34.90 16.91 -17.26
CA ARG A 325 35.74 18.07 -17.69
C ARG A 325 36.82 18.63 -16.75
N SER A 326 38.05 18.73 -17.26
CA SER A 326 38.87 19.97 -17.26
C SER A 326 40.22 19.71 -17.99
N HIS A 327 40.47 20.42 -19.10
CA HIS A 327 41.37 21.58 -19.24
C HIS A 327 42.87 21.25 -19.44
N SER A 328 43.27 21.39 -20.71
CA SER A 328 44.45 22.09 -21.24
C SER A 328 45.70 22.30 -20.36
N ALA A 329 46.75 21.57 -20.76
CA ALA A 329 48.20 21.90 -20.84
C ALA A 329 48.98 22.29 -19.56
N PRO A 330 50.23 21.77 -19.39
CA PRO A 330 51.37 22.36 -20.12
C PRO A 330 52.44 21.38 -20.68
N GLY A 331 52.98 21.77 -21.84
CA GLY A 331 54.34 21.59 -22.40
C GLY A 331 55.22 20.37 -22.10
N SER A 332 55.59 19.61 -23.15
CA SER A 332 56.91 19.68 -23.83
C SER A 332 57.10 18.52 -24.84
N TYR A 333 57.80 18.85 -25.94
CA TYR A 333 58.31 18.03 -27.07
C TYR A 333 58.96 16.69 -26.62
N GLU A 334 58.99 15.56 -27.34
CA GLU A 334 59.54 15.21 -28.67
C GLU A 334 59.26 13.68 -28.90
N PHE A 335 58.70 13.22 -30.03
CA PHE A 335 59.34 12.53 -31.17
C PHE A 335 59.65 11.00 -31.06
N TYR A 336 59.36 10.30 -32.18
CA TYR A 336 59.81 8.96 -32.63
C TYR A 336 59.35 7.74 -31.80
N PHE A 337 59.11 6.53 -32.33
CA PHE A 337 58.81 5.91 -33.63
C PHE A 337 58.66 4.41 -33.27
N GLU A 338 57.87 3.65 -34.04
CA GLU A 338 57.99 2.18 -34.17
C GLU A 338 57.75 1.30 -32.92
N ARG A 339 57.45 0.01 -33.01
CA ARG A 339 56.75 -0.91 -33.92
C ARG A 339 56.76 -2.24 -33.13
N THR A 340 55.71 -3.05 -33.22
CA THR A 340 55.71 -4.54 -33.15
C THR A 340 56.51 -5.22 -32.00
N LEU A 341 55.91 -6.04 -31.14
CA LEU A 341 55.19 -7.29 -31.41
C LEU A 341 54.32 -7.66 -30.20
#